data_AF-A0A3L7RPS2-F1
#
_entry.id   AF-A0A3L7RPS2-F1
#
_cell.length_a   1.000
_cell.length_b   1.000
_cell.length_c   1.000
_cell.angle_alpha   90.00
_cell.angle_beta   90.00
_cell.angle_gamma   90.00
#
_symmetry.space_group_name_H-M   'P 1'
#
loop_
_entity.id
_entity.type
_entity.pdbx_description
1 polymer ?
#
loop_
_entity_poly.entity_id
_entity_poly.type
_entity_poly.pdbx_seq_one_letter_code
_entity_poly.pdbx_strand_id
1 'polypeptide(L)'
;MSTNSNPPSNDAPDGKDVSLGPACLVVAVVAMMFVCIAVAYMSFMLTGNQGPRAARALREQLIPWVDDSALSKTDQTAIIDELNDLSSKMERGELTTRQLSRLGIRMTDSTVLQWGIVEDTLRYVKASPGFNDEEKEDIQKTCDRWLRCASEGRLSMTEMEFAFQTAGLKEPRSGRLSLRKDVTDDQIREFHRRVLGICEKYKISSEPFDRSVSQVFHMLMEDGLAEK
;
A
#
# COMPACT_ATOMS: atom_id res chain seq x y z
N MET A 1 -21.52 20.19 97.74
CA MET A 1 -21.35 21.60 97.32
C MET A 1 -21.20 21.61 95.82
N SER A 2 -22.17 22.21 95.13
CA SER A 2 -22.27 22.30 93.68
C SER A 2 -21.57 23.57 93.16
N THR A 3 -20.81 23.43 92.08
CA THR A 3 -20.37 24.50 91.13
C THR A 3 -20.07 23.78 89.81
N ASN A 4 -20.95 23.71 88.82
CA ASN A 4 -21.36 24.73 87.83
C ASN A 4 -20.17 25.38 87.09
N SER A 5 -20.01 25.05 85.80
CA SER A 5 -19.18 25.77 84.83
C SER A 5 -19.76 25.53 83.44
N ASN A 6 -20.35 26.58 82.86
CA ASN A 6 -20.90 26.63 81.50
C ASN A 6 -19.83 26.36 80.43
N PRO A 7 -20.20 25.80 79.26
CA PRO A 7 -19.35 25.84 78.07
C PRO A 7 -19.46 27.20 77.36
N PRO A 8 -18.37 27.73 76.75
CA PRO A 8 -18.44 28.93 75.94
C PRO A 8 -19.02 28.67 74.55
N SER A 9 -19.71 29.70 74.08
CA SER A 9 -20.44 29.88 72.83
C SER A 9 -19.57 29.98 71.57
N ASN A 10 -20.18 29.55 70.46
CA ASN A 10 -20.11 30.07 69.08
C ASN A 10 -18.93 30.95 68.67
N ASP A 11 -18.25 30.51 67.59
CA ASP A 11 -17.92 31.36 66.45
C ASP A 11 -17.74 30.48 65.20
N ALA A 12 -18.79 30.41 64.37
CA ALA A 12 -18.69 29.89 63.01
C ALA A 12 -18.50 31.09 62.07
N PRO A 13 -17.41 31.19 61.30
CA PRO A 13 -17.29 32.22 60.29
C PRO A 13 -18.21 31.88 59.11
N ASP A 14 -19.19 32.75 58.88
CA ASP A 14 -20.09 32.80 57.73
C ASP A 14 -19.27 33.09 56.45
N GLY A 15 -18.61 32.06 55.94
CA GLY A 15 -17.99 32.06 54.63
C GLY A 15 -19.07 31.96 53.58
N LYS A 16 -19.39 33.07 52.91
CA LYS A 16 -20.21 33.06 51.70
C LYS A 16 -19.55 32.12 50.69
N ASP A 17 -20.05 30.89 50.59
CA ASP A 17 -19.71 29.92 49.56
C ASP A 17 -20.17 30.47 48.22
N VAL A 18 -19.30 31.27 47.58
CA VAL A 18 -19.48 31.67 46.19
C VAL A 18 -19.46 30.38 45.39
N SER A 19 -20.61 29.95 44.86
CA SER A 19 -20.70 28.69 44.13
C SER A 19 -19.82 28.78 42.88
N LEU A 20 -18.60 28.25 42.99
CA LEU A 20 -17.62 28.11 41.91
C LEU A 20 -18.06 27.03 40.90
N GLY A 21 -19.10 26.27 41.22
CA GLY A 21 -19.64 25.18 40.40
C GLY A 21 -20.04 25.61 38.98
N PRO A 22 -20.87 26.66 38.79
CA PRO A 22 -21.28 27.09 37.45
C PRO A 22 -20.14 27.72 36.65
N ALA A 23 -19.24 28.48 37.29
CA ALA A 23 -18.11 29.11 36.62
C ALA A 23 -17.08 28.07 36.12
N CYS A 24 -16.80 27.04 36.93
CA CYS A 24 -15.91 25.95 36.55
C CYS A 24 -16.49 25.13 35.38
N LEU A 25 -17.81 24.88 35.38
CA LEU A 25 -18.50 24.20 34.29
C LEU A 25 -18.36 24.96 32.97
N VAL A 26 -18.57 26.29 32.98
CA VAL A 26 -18.45 27.12 31.77
C VAL A 26 -17.01 27.10 31.23
N VAL A 27 -16.00 27.18 32.11
CA VAL A 27 -14.59 27.09 31.68
C VAL A 27 -14.27 25.73 31.08
N ALA A 28 -14.76 24.63 31.67
CA ALA A 28 -14.55 23.28 31.16
C ALA A 28 -15.19 23.07 29.78
N VAL A 29 -16.43 23.56 29.59
CA VAL A 29 -17.14 23.47 28.30
C VAL A 29 -16.43 24.28 27.22
N VAL A 30 -15.99 25.51 27.54
CA VAL A 30 -15.24 26.35 26.61
C VAL A 30 -13.89 25.73 26.24
N ALA A 31 -13.14 25.19 27.21
CA ALA A 31 -11.89 24.49 26.96
C ALA A 31 -12.07 23.27 26.05
N MET A 32 -13.12 22.47 26.29
CA MET A 32 -13.45 21.30 25.46
C MET A 32 -13.80 21.70 24.02
N MET A 33 -14.54 22.80 23.81
CA MET A 33 -14.83 23.34 22.48
C MET A 33 -13.55 23.71 21.72
N PHE A 34 -12.59 24.38 22.37
CA PHE A 34 -11.31 24.70 21.75
C PHE A 34 -10.49 23.45 21.39
N VAL A 35 -10.52 22.40 22.23
CA VAL A 35 -9.90 21.11 21.91
C VAL A 35 -10.56 20.49 20.68
N CYS A 36 -11.88 20.49 20.58
CA CYS A 36 -12.59 19.97 19.40
C CYS A 36 -12.23 20.73 18.12
N ILE A 37 -12.15 22.06 18.18
CA ILE A 37 -11.74 22.90 17.03
C ILE A 37 -10.28 22.60 16.65
N ALA A 38 -9.38 22.46 17.64
CA ALA A 38 -7.98 22.13 17.39
C ALA A 38 -7.82 20.74 16.75
N VAL A 39 -8.58 19.74 17.22
CA VAL A 39 -8.61 18.41 16.61
C VAL A 39 -9.16 18.46 15.19
N ALA A 40 -10.28 19.16 14.96
CA ALA A 40 -10.85 19.32 13.62
C ALA A 40 -9.88 20.05 12.67
N TYR A 41 -9.19 21.10 13.14
CA TYR A 41 -8.19 21.83 12.38
C TYR A 41 -6.95 20.97 12.09
N MET A 42 -6.45 20.22 13.07
CA MET A 42 -5.35 19.26 12.88
C MET A 42 -5.73 18.15 11.91
N SER A 43 -6.94 17.58 12.02
CA SER A 43 -7.48 16.62 11.07
C SER A 43 -7.55 17.24 9.67
N PHE A 44 -8.07 18.46 9.53
CA PHE A 44 -8.15 19.17 8.25
C PHE A 44 -6.76 19.47 7.66
N MET A 45 -5.77 19.84 8.47
CA MET A 45 -4.37 20.03 8.05
C MET A 45 -3.71 18.70 7.65
N LEU A 46 -4.02 17.60 8.34
CA LEU A 46 -3.51 16.27 8.03
C LEU A 46 -4.14 15.71 6.75
N THR A 47 -5.43 15.95 6.51
CA THR A 47 -6.17 15.46 5.33
C THR A 47 -6.10 16.40 4.13
N GLY A 48 -5.93 17.71 4.34
CA GLY A 48 -5.96 18.73 3.28
C GLY A 48 -4.75 18.74 2.34
N ASN A 49 -3.62 18.14 2.76
CA ASN A 49 -2.37 18.11 1.98
C ASN A 49 -1.98 16.71 1.49
N GLN A 50 -2.95 15.80 1.34
CA GLN A 50 -2.69 14.42 0.90
C GLN A 50 -2.19 14.34 -0.55
N GLY A 51 -2.71 15.19 -1.45
CA GLY A 51 -2.29 15.22 -2.87
C GLY A 51 -0.79 15.47 -3.04
N PRO A 52 -0.25 16.61 -2.58
CA PRO A 52 1.18 16.90 -2.70
C PRO A 52 2.09 15.87 -2.00
N ARG A 53 1.66 15.31 -0.85
CA ARG A 53 2.42 14.25 -0.17
C ARG A 53 2.43 12.94 -0.97
N ALA A 54 1.29 12.55 -1.54
CA ALA A 54 1.18 11.37 -2.38
C ALA A 54 2.01 11.54 -3.66
N ALA A 55 1.93 12.71 -4.33
CA ALA A 55 2.75 13.04 -5.49
C ALA A 55 4.25 12.92 -5.18
N ARG A 56 4.69 13.43 -4.03
CA ARG A 56 6.06 13.31 -3.56
C ARG A 56 6.47 11.85 -3.36
N ALA A 57 5.63 11.03 -2.72
CA ALA A 57 5.90 9.61 -2.54
C ALA A 57 6.04 8.86 -3.87
N LEU A 58 5.21 9.17 -4.87
CA LEU A 58 5.35 8.59 -6.21
C LEU A 58 6.71 8.94 -6.82
N ARG A 59 7.11 10.21 -6.78
CA ARG A 59 8.36 10.68 -7.41
C ARG A 59 9.62 10.23 -6.68
N GLU A 60 9.60 10.22 -5.36
CA GLU A 60 10.79 9.90 -4.56
C GLU A 60 10.95 8.40 -4.30
N GLN A 61 9.89 7.59 -4.43
CA GLN A 61 9.94 6.15 -4.12
C GLN A 61 9.51 5.28 -5.29
N LEU A 62 8.28 5.47 -5.80
CA LEU A 62 7.72 4.51 -6.75
C LEU A 62 8.33 4.62 -8.15
N ILE A 63 8.54 5.84 -8.66
CA ILE A 63 9.16 6.06 -9.97
C ILE A 63 10.60 5.50 -10.00
N PRO A 64 11.50 5.85 -9.04
CA PRO A 64 12.82 5.23 -8.96
C PRO A 64 12.74 3.71 -8.86
N TRP A 65 11.77 3.19 -8.10
CA TRP A 65 11.59 1.74 -7.97
C TRP A 65 11.20 1.08 -9.30
N VAL A 66 10.32 1.69 -10.10
CA VAL A 66 9.98 1.20 -11.44
C VAL A 66 11.16 1.34 -12.40
N ASP A 67 11.92 2.43 -12.34
CA ASP A 67 13.10 2.66 -13.17
C ASP A 67 14.20 1.61 -12.91
N ASP A 68 14.44 1.31 -11.63
CA ASP A 68 15.38 0.28 -11.17
C ASP A 68 14.83 -1.15 -11.30
N SER A 69 13.59 -1.34 -11.77
CA SER A 69 12.99 -2.65 -11.93
C SER A 69 13.65 -3.44 -13.07
N ALA A 70 13.32 -4.73 -13.16
CA ALA A 70 13.76 -5.58 -14.27
C ALA A 70 12.76 -5.64 -15.44
N LEU A 71 11.72 -4.79 -15.40
CA LEU A 71 10.72 -4.70 -16.46
C LEU A 71 11.34 -4.33 -17.81
N SER A 72 10.61 -4.62 -18.89
CA SER A 72 11.00 -4.20 -20.23
C SER A 72 11.12 -2.66 -20.28
N LYS A 73 12.06 -2.12 -21.08
CA LYS A 73 12.24 -0.66 -21.18
C LYS A 73 10.99 0.06 -21.65
N THR A 74 10.20 -0.60 -22.50
CA THR A 74 8.89 -0.13 -22.96
C THR A 74 7.90 -0.03 -21.79
N ASP A 75 7.78 -1.07 -20.98
CA ASP A 75 6.87 -1.09 -19.82
C ASP A 75 7.31 -0.10 -18.74
N GLN A 76 8.62 -0.01 -18.45
CA GLN A 76 9.16 0.97 -17.51
C GLN A 76 8.77 2.39 -17.91
N THR A 77 9.01 2.75 -19.17
CA THR A 77 8.73 4.10 -19.68
C THR A 77 7.23 4.40 -19.58
N ALA A 78 6.38 3.47 -20.04
CA ALA A 78 4.93 3.65 -19.98
C ALA A 78 4.41 3.83 -18.55
N ILE A 79 4.88 3.01 -17.60
CA ILE A 79 4.48 3.11 -16.18
C ILE A 79 5.00 4.42 -15.57
N ILE A 80 6.25 4.80 -15.85
CA ILE A 80 6.84 6.05 -15.33
C ILE A 80 6.08 7.27 -15.86
N ASP A 81 5.72 7.30 -17.15
CA ASP A 81 4.95 8.38 -17.74
C ASP A 81 3.57 8.50 -17.09
N GLU A 82 2.90 7.37 -16.85
CA GLU A 82 1.61 7.34 -16.16
C GLU A 82 1.71 7.79 -14.70
N LEU A 83 2.76 7.38 -13.98
CA LEU A 83 3.04 7.84 -12.62
C LEU A 83 3.36 9.35 -12.56
N ASN A 84 4.06 9.88 -13.58
CA ASN A 84 4.34 11.30 -13.70
C ASN A 84 3.05 12.11 -13.94
N ASP A 85 2.19 11.67 -14.85
CA ASP A 85 0.88 12.28 -15.08
C ASP A 85 0.02 12.25 -13.79
N LEU A 86 -0.04 11.09 -13.13
CA LEU A 86 -0.75 10.93 -11.86
C LEU A 86 -0.22 11.89 -10.79
N SER A 87 1.10 11.97 -10.61
CA SER A 87 1.72 12.87 -9.63
C SER A 87 1.35 14.33 -9.90
N SER A 88 1.26 14.71 -11.18
CA SER A 88 0.90 16.06 -11.60
C SER A 88 -0.58 16.36 -11.29
N LYS A 89 -1.49 15.40 -11.53
CA LYS A 89 -2.92 15.49 -11.15
C LYS A 89 -3.09 15.64 -9.63
N MET A 90 -2.30 14.90 -8.84
CA MET A 90 -2.29 14.98 -7.38
C MET A 90 -1.84 16.36 -6.87
N GLU A 91 -0.81 16.96 -7.47
CA GLU A 91 -0.32 18.29 -7.09
C GLU A 91 -1.29 19.41 -7.43
N ARG A 92 -1.96 19.30 -8.58
CA ARG A 92 -3.01 20.24 -9.01
C ARG A 92 -4.30 20.10 -8.21
N GLY A 93 -4.41 19.08 -7.34
CA GLY A 93 -5.61 18.82 -6.54
C GLY A 93 -6.79 18.32 -7.39
N GLU A 94 -6.53 17.76 -8.56
CA GLU A 94 -7.56 17.25 -9.48
C GLU A 94 -8.18 15.94 -9.00
N LEU A 95 -7.54 15.26 -8.04
CA LEU A 95 -7.99 14.00 -7.48
C LEU A 95 -8.60 14.21 -6.09
N THR A 96 -9.78 13.66 -5.90
CA THR A 96 -10.46 13.66 -4.60
C THR A 96 -9.71 12.78 -3.60
N THR A 97 -9.80 13.09 -2.31
CA THR A 97 -9.27 12.24 -1.22
C THR A 97 -9.75 10.79 -1.32
N ARG A 98 -11.00 10.57 -1.76
CA ARG A 98 -11.56 9.23 -1.95
C ARG A 98 -10.87 8.47 -3.09
N GLN A 99 -10.59 9.14 -4.22
CA GLN A 99 -9.81 8.56 -5.32
C GLN A 99 -8.39 8.21 -4.88
N LEU A 100 -7.71 9.13 -4.18
CA LEU A 100 -6.36 8.90 -3.66
C LEU A 100 -6.30 7.72 -2.70
N SER A 101 -7.27 7.61 -1.78
CA SER A 101 -7.33 6.52 -0.82
C SER A 101 -7.57 5.16 -1.51
N ARG A 102 -8.51 5.07 -2.46
CA ARG A 102 -8.76 3.83 -3.21
C ARG A 102 -7.55 3.43 -4.04
N LEU A 103 -6.95 4.39 -4.73
CA LEU A 103 -5.74 4.15 -5.50
C LEU A 103 -4.61 3.65 -4.61
N GLY A 104 -4.38 4.28 -3.45
CA GLY A 104 -3.36 3.85 -2.49
C GLY A 104 -3.55 2.40 -2.03
N ILE A 105 -4.80 2.01 -1.74
CA ILE A 105 -5.13 0.61 -1.38
C ILE A 105 -4.81 -0.33 -2.54
N ARG A 106 -5.30 -0.02 -3.76
CA ARG A 106 -5.05 -0.85 -4.95
C ARG A 106 -3.58 -0.99 -5.30
N MET A 107 -2.81 0.08 -5.14
CA MET A 107 -1.37 0.11 -5.41
C MET A 107 -0.58 -0.68 -4.36
N THR A 108 -0.96 -0.59 -3.09
CA THR A 108 -0.28 -1.32 -2.00
C THR A 108 -0.49 -2.83 -2.12
N ASP A 109 -1.69 -3.25 -2.53
CA ASP A 109 -2.03 -4.65 -2.71
C ASP A 109 -1.60 -5.19 -4.10
N SER A 110 -1.06 -4.34 -4.97
CA SER A 110 -0.72 -4.70 -6.34
C SER A 110 0.56 -5.53 -6.42
N THR A 111 0.40 -6.79 -6.82
CA THR A 111 1.53 -7.66 -7.18
C THR A 111 2.19 -7.28 -8.51
N VAL A 112 1.55 -6.42 -9.32
CA VAL A 112 2.07 -5.96 -10.61
C VAL A 112 3.33 -5.12 -10.44
N LEU A 113 3.46 -4.36 -9.33
CA LEU A 113 4.67 -3.59 -9.04
C LEU A 113 5.90 -4.47 -8.77
N GLN A 114 5.67 -5.73 -8.39
CA GLN A 114 6.73 -6.72 -8.16
C GLN A 114 7.04 -7.53 -9.42
N TRP A 115 6.36 -7.30 -10.55
CA TRP A 115 6.47 -8.15 -11.73
C TRP A 115 7.88 -8.18 -12.35
N GLY A 116 8.74 -7.22 -12.00
CA GLY A 116 10.15 -7.24 -12.39
C GLY A 116 10.87 -8.55 -12.06
N ILE A 117 10.58 -9.21 -10.92
CA ILE A 117 11.23 -10.50 -10.60
C ILE A 117 10.79 -11.63 -11.56
N VAL A 118 9.58 -11.54 -12.11
CA VAL A 118 9.07 -12.50 -13.10
C VAL A 118 9.79 -12.30 -14.43
N GLU A 119 9.98 -11.05 -14.86
CA GLU A 119 10.75 -10.71 -16.05
C GLU A 119 12.22 -11.18 -15.95
N ASP A 120 12.86 -10.98 -14.78
CA ASP A 120 14.21 -11.50 -14.53
C ASP A 120 14.25 -13.03 -14.61
N THR A 121 13.23 -13.71 -14.10
CA THR A 121 13.10 -15.16 -14.17
C THR A 121 12.96 -15.63 -15.62
N LEU A 122 12.10 -14.99 -16.41
CA LEU A 122 11.95 -15.30 -17.83
C LEU A 122 13.24 -15.03 -18.63
N ARG A 123 13.98 -13.98 -18.27
CA ARG A 123 15.30 -13.69 -18.85
C ARG A 123 16.32 -14.77 -18.52
N TYR A 124 16.36 -15.23 -17.27
CA TYR A 124 17.19 -16.35 -16.84
C TYR A 124 16.86 -17.62 -17.61
N VAL A 125 15.57 -17.98 -17.70
CA VAL A 125 15.09 -19.18 -18.42
C VAL A 125 15.48 -19.12 -19.89
N LYS A 126 15.34 -17.97 -20.55
CA LYS A 126 15.74 -17.79 -21.96
C LYS A 126 17.25 -18.01 -22.15
N ALA A 127 18.07 -17.48 -21.25
CA ALA A 127 19.53 -17.54 -21.31
C ALA A 127 20.13 -18.88 -20.85
N SER A 128 19.45 -19.61 -19.96
CA SER A 128 19.97 -20.86 -19.42
C SER A 128 19.90 -21.99 -20.47
N PRO A 129 21.00 -22.75 -20.66
CA PRO A 129 21.02 -23.92 -21.52
C PRO A 129 20.32 -25.13 -20.88
N GLY A 130 19.96 -25.05 -19.59
CA GLY A 130 19.31 -26.13 -18.85
C GLY A 130 17.82 -26.29 -19.16
N PHE A 131 17.23 -25.40 -19.96
CA PHE A 131 15.85 -25.48 -20.42
C PHE A 131 15.80 -25.73 -21.93
N ASN A 132 14.98 -26.69 -22.33
CA ASN A 132 14.65 -26.89 -23.75
C ASN A 132 13.56 -25.89 -24.20
N ASP A 133 13.30 -25.82 -25.51
CA ASP A 133 12.36 -24.83 -26.07
C ASP A 133 10.92 -25.06 -25.58
N GLU A 134 10.50 -26.31 -25.37
CA GLU A 134 9.17 -26.64 -24.84
C GLU A 134 9.00 -26.17 -23.39
N GLU A 135 10.00 -26.39 -22.53
CA GLU A 135 10.02 -25.89 -21.15
C GLU A 135 9.99 -24.36 -21.11
N LYS A 136 10.76 -23.70 -21.99
CA LYS A 136 10.77 -22.23 -22.08
C LYS A 136 9.40 -21.68 -22.45
N GLU A 137 8.74 -22.30 -23.42
CA GLU A 137 7.40 -21.91 -23.85
C GLU A 137 6.35 -22.14 -22.76
N ASP A 138 6.41 -23.28 -22.06
CA ASP A 138 5.46 -23.59 -20.99
C ASP A 138 5.61 -22.67 -19.77
N ILE A 139 6.85 -22.34 -19.39
CA ILE A 139 7.12 -21.36 -18.32
C ILE A 139 6.60 -19.98 -18.71
N GLN A 140 6.82 -19.54 -19.96
CA GLN A 140 6.31 -18.26 -20.45
C GLN A 140 4.78 -18.21 -20.37
N LYS A 141 4.09 -19.22 -20.92
CA LYS A 141 2.62 -19.31 -20.85
C LYS A 141 2.11 -19.31 -19.42
N THR A 142 2.80 -20.01 -18.52
CA THR A 142 2.44 -20.05 -17.10
C THR A 142 2.60 -18.67 -16.44
N CYS A 143 3.64 -17.92 -16.79
CA CYS A 143 3.82 -16.54 -16.31
C CYS A 143 2.77 -15.59 -16.90
N ASP A 144 2.36 -15.76 -18.15
CA ASP A 144 1.31 -14.95 -18.77
C ASP A 144 -0.06 -15.20 -18.10
N ARG A 145 -0.38 -16.46 -17.80
CA ARG A 145 -1.54 -16.83 -16.97
C ARG A 145 -1.44 -16.21 -15.58
N TRP A 146 -0.26 -16.18 -15.00
CA TRP A 146 -0.06 -15.58 -13.69
C TRP A 146 -0.24 -14.06 -13.70
N LEU A 147 0.20 -13.38 -14.77
CA LEU A 147 -0.05 -11.96 -14.98
C LEU A 147 -1.55 -11.68 -15.10
N ARG A 148 -2.29 -12.55 -15.81
CA ARG A 148 -3.76 -12.49 -15.84
C ARG A 148 -4.35 -12.59 -14.43
N CYS A 149 -3.88 -13.52 -13.61
CA CYS A 149 -4.30 -13.65 -12.21
C CYS A 149 -4.07 -12.37 -11.40
N ALA A 150 -2.92 -11.72 -11.60
CA ALA A 150 -2.60 -10.43 -11.00
C ALA A 150 -3.53 -9.32 -11.51
N SER A 151 -3.81 -9.28 -12.81
CA SER A 151 -4.71 -8.30 -13.43
C SER A 151 -6.16 -8.41 -12.94
N GLU A 152 -6.60 -9.62 -12.60
CA GLU A 152 -7.93 -9.89 -12.04
C GLU A 152 -7.99 -9.58 -10.53
N GLY A 153 -6.90 -9.13 -9.91
CA GLY A 153 -6.81 -8.83 -8.48
C GLY A 153 -6.90 -10.08 -7.58
N ARG A 154 -6.58 -11.27 -8.13
CA ARG A 154 -6.72 -12.56 -7.44
C ARG A 154 -5.40 -13.06 -6.85
N LEU A 155 -4.29 -12.46 -7.25
CA LEU A 155 -2.96 -12.80 -6.77
C LEU A 155 -2.57 -11.94 -5.57
N SER A 156 -2.35 -12.57 -4.42
CA SER A 156 -1.85 -11.89 -3.22
C SER A 156 -0.32 -11.83 -3.17
N MET A 157 0.22 -10.86 -2.41
CA MET A 157 1.67 -10.74 -2.19
C MET A 157 2.25 -11.99 -1.50
N THR A 158 1.52 -12.60 -0.57
CA THR A 158 1.95 -13.85 0.09
C THR A 158 2.09 -15.01 -0.88
N GLU A 159 1.20 -15.11 -1.87
CA GLU A 159 1.31 -16.14 -2.92
C GLU A 159 2.48 -15.88 -3.85
N MET A 160 2.78 -14.61 -4.16
CA MET A 160 3.97 -14.24 -4.92
C MET A 160 5.26 -14.56 -4.14
N GLU A 161 5.34 -14.22 -2.86
CA GLU A 161 6.47 -14.57 -2.01
C GLU A 161 6.63 -16.09 -1.88
N PHE A 162 5.53 -16.83 -1.77
CA PHE A 162 5.55 -18.28 -1.73
C PHE A 162 6.09 -18.87 -3.04
N ALA A 163 5.68 -18.35 -4.20
CA ALA A 163 6.20 -18.78 -5.50
C ALA A 163 7.72 -18.59 -5.58
N PHE A 164 8.23 -17.49 -5.05
CA PHE A 164 9.66 -17.14 -5.09
C PHE A 164 10.49 -17.59 -3.88
N GLN A 165 9.94 -18.31 -2.92
CA GLN A 165 10.61 -18.60 -1.64
C GLN A 165 12.02 -19.20 -1.78
N THR A 166 12.29 -19.98 -2.83
CA THR A 166 13.58 -20.65 -3.06
C THR A 166 14.49 -19.88 -4.04
N ALA A 167 13.91 -19.09 -4.93
CA ALA A 167 14.60 -18.42 -6.03
C ALA A 167 14.79 -16.91 -5.81
N GLY A 168 13.99 -16.28 -4.95
CA GLY A 168 13.95 -14.85 -4.72
C GLY A 168 14.62 -14.41 -3.42
N LEU A 169 14.97 -13.13 -3.36
CA LEU A 169 15.39 -12.38 -2.17
C LEU A 169 14.44 -11.22 -1.99
N LYS A 170 13.93 -11.07 -0.76
CA LYS A 170 13.17 -9.90 -0.35
C LYS A 170 14.11 -8.87 0.26
N GLU A 171 14.16 -7.68 -0.32
CA GLU A 171 14.95 -6.58 0.22
C GLU A 171 14.32 -6.08 1.53
N PRO A 172 15.05 -6.02 2.66
CA PRO A 172 14.47 -5.69 3.97
C PRO A 172 13.86 -4.30 4.07
N ARG A 173 14.36 -3.33 3.29
CA ARG A 173 13.95 -1.92 3.38
C ARG A 173 12.76 -1.59 2.49
N SER A 174 12.78 -2.06 1.25
CA SER A 174 11.76 -1.77 0.24
C SER A 174 10.66 -2.84 0.19
N GLY A 175 10.93 -4.05 0.71
CA GLY A 175 10.08 -5.21 0.53
C GLY A 175 10.09 -5.77 -0.90
N ARG A 176 10.94 -5.22 -1.79
CA ARG A 176 11.06 -5.63 -3.19
C ARG A 176 11.56 -7.05 -3.31
N LEU A 177 10.97 -7.80 -4.22
CA LEU A 177 11.47 -9.11 -4.64
C LEU A 177 12.50 -8.96 -5.77
N SER A 178 13.61 -9.67 -5.64
CA SER A 178 14.67 -9.77 -6.65
C SER A 178 15.08 -11.22 -6.82
N LEU A 179 15.54 -11.61 -8.02
CA LEU A 179 16.03 -12.96 -8.25
C LEU A 179 17.40 -13.15 -7.58
N ARG A 180 17.63 -14.31 -6.96
CA ARG A 180 18.95 -14.67 -6.42
C ARG A 180 19.99 -14.74 -7.52
N LYS A 181 21.20 -14.27 -7.22
CA LYS A 181 22.34 -14.35 -8.16
C LYS A 181 22.81 -15.79 -8.39
N ASP A 182 22.61 -16.66 -7.39
CA ASP A 182 22.99 -18.06 -7.39
C ASP A 182 21.79 -19.00 -7.61
N VAL A 183 20.76 -18.50 -8.30
CA VAL A 183 19.57 -19.30 -8.62
C VAL A 183 19.93 -20.46 -9.57
N THR A 184 19.34 -21.63 -9.31
CA THR A 184 19.54 -22.83 -10.12
C THR A 184 18.32 -23.15 -10.99
N ASP A 185 18.52 -23.91 -12.07
CA ASP A 185 17.42 -24.34 -12.95
C ASP A 185 16.33 -25.11 -12.16
N ASP A 186 16.72 -25.92 -11.17
CA ASP A 186 15.78 -26.67 -10.32
C ASP A 186 14.92 -25.75 -9.44
N GLN A 187 15.49 -24.64 -8.96
CA GLN A 187 14.73 -23.64 -8.19
C GLN A 187 13.73 -22.91 -9.09
N ILE A 188 14.06 -22.67 -10.36
CA ILE A 188 13.13 -22.08 -11.32
C ILE A 188 12.02 -23.08 -11.71
N ARG A 189 12.32 -24.37 -11.88
CA ARG A 189 11.29 -25.41 -12.07
C ARG A 189 10.36 -25.52 -10.87
N GLU A 190 10.88 -25.35 -9.66
CA GLU A 190 10.06 -25.29 -8.45
C GLU A 190 9.16 -24.05 -8.43
N PHE A 191 9.68 -22.88 -8.79
CA PHE A 191 8.89 -21.66 -8.99
C PHE A 191 7.75 -21.90 -10.00
N HIS A 192 8.06 -22.45 -11.16
CA HIS A 192 7.08 -22.76 -12.21
C HIS A 192 5.97 -23.69 -11.71
N ARG A 193 6.32 -24.78 -11.00
CA ARG A 193 5.34 -25.69 -10.38
C ARG A 193 4.42 -24.98 -9.39
N ARG A 194 4.94 -24.05 -8.57
CA ARG A 194 4.13 -23.27 -7.62
C ARG A 194 3.20 -22.30 -8.33
N VAL A 195 3.70 -21.58 -9.33
CA VAL A 195 2.88 -20.65 -10.13
C VAL A 195 1.76 -21.39 -10.84
N LEU A 196 2.06 -22.55 -11.43
CA LEU A 196 1.06 -23.41 -12.04
C LEU A 196 -0.01 -23.82 -11.02
N GLY A 197 0.40 -24.28 -9.83
CA GLY A 197 -0.54 -24.61 -8.76
C GLY A 197 -1.44 -23.45 -8.33
N ILE A 198 -0.92 -22.22 -8.29
CA ILE A 198 -1.71 -21.00 -8.03
C ILE A 198 -2.70 -20.74 -9.17
N CYS A 199 -2.26 -20.83 -10.43
CA CYS A 199 -3.13 -20.64 -11.59
C CYS A 199 -4.27 -21.67 -11.62
N GLU A 200 -3.98 -22.93 -11.29
CA GLU A 200 -5.00 -23.99 -11.22
C GLU A 200 -5.97 -23.80 -10.04
N LYS A 201 -5.46 -23.42 -8.85
CA LYS A 201 -6.29 -23.05 -7.69
C LYS A 201 -7.32 -21.98 -8.06
N TYR A 202 -6.91 -20.99 -8.84
CA TYR A 202 -7.78 -19.90 -9.28
C TYR A 202 -8.50 -20.18 -10.62
N LYS A 203 -8.30 -21.34 -11.24
CA LYS A 203 -8.88 -21.69 -12.55
C LYS A 203 -8.63 -20.60 -13.60
N ILE A 204 -7.41 -20.08 -13.64
CA ILE A 204 -7.04 -19.04 -14.60
C ILE A 204 -7.03 -19.64 -15.99
N SER A 205 -7.74 -19.00 -16.92
CA SER A 205 -7.84 -19.44 -18.32
C SER A 205 -6.46 -19.63 -18.94
N SER A 206 -6.33 -20.65 -19.78
CA SER A 206 -5.14 -20.94 -20.58
C SER A 206 -5.15 -20.22 -21.94
N GLU A 207 -6.19 -19.44 -22.25
CA GLU A 207 -6.21 -18.60 -23.44
C GLU A 207 -5.07 -17.58 -23.40
N PRO A 208 -4.51 -17.20 -24.57
CA PRO A 208 -3.49 -16.18 -24.65
C PRO A 208 -3.89 -14.90 -23.91
N PHE A 209 -2.95 -14.35 -23.15
CA PHE A 209 -3.13 -13.11 -22.42
C PHE A 209 -2.24 -12.02 -23.03
N ASP A 210 -2.79 -11.29 -24.00
CA ASP A 210 -2.03 -10.34 -24.83
C ASP A 210 -1.81 -8.97 -24.16
N ARG A 211 -1.86 -8.90 -22.83
CA ARG A 211 -1.63 -7.64 -22.10
C ARG A 211 -0.24 -7.60 -21.50
N SER A 212 0.47 -6.51 -21.78
CA SER A 212 1.74 -6.16 -21.14
C SER A 212 1.55 -5.74 -19.68
N VAL A 213 2.65 -5.72 -18.92
CA VAL A 213 2.67 -5.28 -17.52
C VAL A 213 2.20 -3.83 -17.41
N SER A 214 2.63 -2.95 -18.32
CA SER A 214 2.18 -1.55 -18.34
C SER A 214 0.69 -1.41 -18.59
N GLN A 215 0.09 -2.22 -19.48
CA GLN A 215 -1.36 -2.22 -19.68
C GLN A 215 -2.12 -2.74 -18.45
N VAL A 216 -1.57 -3.73 -17.74
CA VAL A 216 -2.17 -4.21 -16.49
C VAL A 216 -2.07 -3.16 -15.39
N PHE A 217 -0.94 -2.47 -15.30
CA PHE A 217 -0.74 -1.34 -14.40
C PHE A 217 -1.76 -0.22 -14.68
N HIS A 218 -1.92 0.15 -15.95
CA HIS A 218 -2.90 1.16 -16.38
C HIS A 218 -4.33 0.81 -15.97
N MET A 219 -4.76 -0.45 -16.18
CA MET A 219 -6.09 -0.89 -15.71
C MET A 219 -6.27 -0.75 -14.21
N LEU A 220 -5.23 -1.05 -13.42
CA LEU A 220 -5.27 -0.94 -11.97
C LEU A 220 -5.40 0.54 -11.54
N MET A 221 -4.72 1.42 -12.25
CA MET A 221 -4.81 2.87 -12.06
C MET A 221 -6.21 3.40 -12.37
N GLU A 222 -6.77 3.02 -13.53
CA GLU A 222 -8.12 3.41 -13.93
C GLU A 222 -9.18 2.95 -12.92
N ASP A 223 -9.16 1.68 -12.49
CA ASP A 223 -10.13 1.17 -11.51
C ASP A 223 -9.97 1.83 -10.13
N GLY A 224 -8.75 2.23 -9.75
CA GLY A 224 -8.50 3.01 -8.52
C GLY A 224 -9.10 4.41 -8.58
N LEU A 225 -9.06 5.05 -9.76
CA LEU A 225 -9.51 6.42 -9.99
C LEU A 225 -10.99 6.55 -10.38
N ALA A 226 -11.63 5.48 -10.86
CA ALA A 226 -13.02 5.47 -11.32
C ALA A 226 -14.02 5.95 -10.26
N GLU A 227 -14.95 6.83 -10.64
CA GLU A 227 -16.06 7.25 -9.77
C GLU A 227 -17.05 6.10 -9.61
N LYS A 228 -17.28 5.64 -8.37
CA LYS A 228 -18.31 4.66 -7.99
C LYS A 228 -19.04 5.19 -6.76
#